data_AF-A0A2A4UAT9-F1
#
_entry.id   AF-A0A2A4UAT9-F1
#
_cell.length_a   1.000
_cell.length_b   1.000
_cell.length_c   1.000
_cell.angle_alpha   90.00
_cell.angle_beta   90.00
_cell.angle_gamma   90.00
#
_symmetry.space_group_name_H-M   'P 1'
#
loop_
_entity.id
_entity.type
_entity.pdbx_description
1 polymer ?
#
loop_
_entity_poly.entity_id
_entity_poly.type
_entity_poly.pdbx_seq_one_letter_code
_entity_poly.pdbx_strand_id
1 'polypeptide(L)' 'MTDEYGDVIEGELPKRAIKFVQEWISFHKDELEVNWENARSGEPLNHIAPLE' A
#
# COMPACT_ATOMS: atom_id res chain seq x y z
N MET A 1 -8.31 -7.12 -5.53
CA MET A 1 -6.86 -7.38 -5.55
C MET A 1 -6.26 -6.34 -6.48
N THR A 2 -5.28 -5.54 -6.05
CA THR A 2 -4.75 -4.37 -6.78
C THR A 2 -3.30 -4.69 -7.18
N ASP A 3 -2.84 -4.27 -8.36
CA ASP A 3 -1.45 -4.54 -8.77
C ASP A 3 -0.45 -3.58 -8.10
N GLU A 4 0.83 -3.85 -8.33
CA GLU A 4 1.97 -3.09 -7.81
C GLU A 4 2.05 -1.62 -8.32
N TYR A 5 1.15 -1.23 -9.24
CA TYR A 5 1.03 0.13 -9.77
C TYR A 5 -0.23 0.86 -9.27
N GLY A 6 -1.05 0.19 -8.47
CA GLY A 6 -2.29 0.75 -7.93
C GLY A 6 -3.45 0.74 -8.94
N ASP A 7 -3.31 0.01 -10.05
CA ASP A 7 -4.38 -0.22 -10.99
C ASP A 7 -5.30 -1.33 -10.45
N VAL A 8 -6.60 -1.07 -10.52
CA VAL A 8 -7.62 -1.94 -9.94
C VAL A 8 -7.79 -3.16 -10.84
N ILE A 9 -7.33 -4.33 -10.40
CA ILE A 9 -7.45 -5.59 -11.16
C ILE A 9 -8.89 -6.16 -11.07
N GLU A 10 -9.62 -5.88 -9.99
CA GLU A 10 -11.05 -6.21 -9.86
C GLU A 10 -11.78 -5.29 -8.86
N GLY A 11 -12.96 -4.77 -9.24
CA GLY A 11 -13.79 -3.82 -8.48
C GLY A 11 -13.73 -2.38 -9.01
N GLU A 12 -14.65 -1.51 -8.58
CA GLU A 12 -14.65 -0.08 -8.91
C GLU A 12 -14.24 0.72 -7.67
N LEU A 13 -12.96 1.05 -7.53
CA LEU A 13 -12.56 2.06 -6.54
C LEU A 13 -12.84 3.44 -7.11
N PRO A 14 -13.58 4.32 -6.40
CA PRO A 14 -13.81 5.68 -6.85
C PRO A 14 -12.46 6.36 -7.10
N LYS A 15 -12.33 7.12 -8.19
CA LYS A 15 -11.07 7.82 -8.54
C LYS A 15 -10.45 8.61 -7.38
N ARG A 16 -11.27 9.08 -6.45
CA ARG A 16 -10.83 9.74 -5.21
C ARG A 16 -10.10 8.80 -4.25
N ALA A 17 -10.59 7.58 -4.06
CA ALA A 17 -9.97 6.57 -3.20
C ALA A 17 -8.61 6.12 -3.76
N ILE A 18 -8.51 5.96 -5.09
CA ILE A 18 -7.23 5.65 -5.76
C ILE A 18 -6.19 6.73 -5.46
N LYS A 19 -6.58 8.01 -5.57
CA LYS A 19 -5.68 9.13 -5.27
C LYS A 19 -5.22 9.12 -3.81
N PHE A 20 -6.13 8.86 -2.86
CA PHE A 20 -5.77 8.73 -1.45
C PHE A 20 -4.78 7.59 -1.19
N VAL A 21 -4.98 6.43 -1.82
CA VAL A 21 -4.05 5.31 -1.71
C VAL A 21 -2.68 5.64 -2.33
N GLN A 22 -2.65 6.32 -3.48
CA GLN A 22 -1.39 6.76 -4.10
C GLN A 22 -0.63 7.76 -3.23
N GLU A 23 -1.32 8.74 -2.64
CA GLU A 23 -0.71 9.67 -1.70
C GLU A 23 -0.16 8.93 -0.48
N TRP A 24 -0.93 8.01 0.09
CA TRP A 24 -0.51 7.18 1.22
C TRP A 24 0.74 6.34 0.92
N ILE A 25 0.77 5.64 -0.21
CA ILE A 25 1.94 4.87 -0.66
C ILE A 25 3.15 5.78 -0.83
N SER A 26 2.95 6.99 -1.35
CA SER A 26 4.03 7.95 -1.57
C SER A 26 4.66 8.41 -0.26
N PHE A 27 3.85 8.60 0.79
CA PHE A 27 4.33 8.95 2.13
C PHE A 27 5.02 7.79 2.86
N HIS A 28 4.51 6.56 2.71
CA HIS A 28 4.95 5.39 3.49
C HIS A 28 5.76 4.39 2.66
N LYS A 29 6.36 4.81 1.54
CA LYS A 29 7.06 3.92 0.61
C LYS A 29 8.17 3.11 1.29
N ASP A 30 8.95 3.77 2.13
CA ASP A 30 10.08 3.17 2.84
C ASP A 30 9.59 2.10 3.85
N GLU A 31 8.54 2.42 4.60
CA GLU A 31 7.91 1.50 5.56
C GLU A 31 7.27 0.29 4.87
N LEU A 32 6.68 0.49 3.69
CA LEU A 32 6.15 -0.58 2.85
C LEU A 32 7.26 -1.51 2.35
N GLU A 33 8.42 -0.97 1.98
CA GLU A 33 9.57 -1.76 1.54
C GLU A 33 10.14 -2.60 2.69
N VAL A 34 10.28 -2.01 3.89
CA VAL A 34 10.67 -2.75 5.10
C VAL A 34 9.67 -3.87 5.40
N ASN A 35 8.37 -3.57 5.34
CA ASN A 35 7.33 -4.58 5.54
C ASN A 35 7.37 -5.68 4.46
N TRP A 36 7.72 -5.34 3.23
CA TRP A 36 7.90 -6.31 2.15
C TRP A 36 9.05 -7.29 2.44
N GLU A 37 10.19 -6.78 2.90
CA GLU A 37 11.31 -7.63 3.30
C GLU A 37 10.99 -8.49 4.53
N ASN A 38 10.30 -7.93 5.53
CA ASN A 38 9.83 -8.67 6.70
C ASN A 38 8.86 -9.79 6.29
N ALA A 39 7.90 -9.50 5.40
CA ALA A 39 6.97 -10.49 4.87
C ALA A 39 7.71 -11.66 4.19
N ARG A 40 8.72 -11.34 3.36
CA ARG A 40 9.54 -12.36 2.68
C ARG A 40 10.38 -13.19 3.64
N SER A 41 10.79 -12.61 4.76
CA SER A 41 11.58 -13.28 5.80
C SER A 41 10.72 -14.04 6.81
N GLY A 42 9.39 -13.93 6.72
CA GLY A 42 8.45 -14.52 7.68
C GLY A 42 8.40 -13.77 9.02
N GLU A 43 8.90 -12.54 9.03
CA GLU A 43 8.91 -11.65 10.20
C GLU A 43 7.60 -10.87 10.30
N PRO A 44 7.21 -10.44 11.53
CA PRO A 44 6.02 -9.64 11.72
C PRO A 44 6.09 -8.30 10.98
N LEU A 45 4.97 -7.89 10.40
CA LEU A 45 4.84 -6.60 9.73
C LEU A 45 4.71 -5.48 10.76
N ASN A 46 5.33 -4.34 10.46
CA ASN A 46 5.17 -3.11 11.22
C ASN A 46 3.83 -2.45 10.88
N HIS A 47 3.22 -1.81 11.87
CA HIS A 47 2.00 -1.04 11.65
C HIS A 47 2.35 0.26 10.90
N ILE A 48 1.73 0.46 9.74
CA ILE A 48 1.83 1.69 8.95
C ILE A 48 0.55 2.50 9.19
N ALA A 49 0.68 3.74 9.63
CA ALA A 49 -0.47 4.59 9.93
C ALA A 49 -1.28 4.90 8.67
N PRO A 50 -2.63 4.87 8.70
CA PRO A 50 -3.45 5.26 7.56
C PRO A 50 -3.34 6.76 7.27
N LEU A 51 -3.68 7.17 6.04
CA LEU A 51 -3.78 8.60 5.69
C LEU A 51 -4.97 9.22 6.43
N GLU A 52 -4.76 10.34 7.14
CA GLU A 52 -5.83 11.14 7.78
C GLU A 52 -6.68 11.93 6.77
#